data_AF-A0A966G5B2-F1
#
_entry.id   AF-A0A966G5B2-F1
#
_cell.length_a   1.000
_cell.length_b   1.000
_cell.length_c   1.000
_cell.angle_alpha   90.00
_cell.angle_beta   90.00
_cell.angle_gamma   90.00
#
_symmetry.space_group_name_H-M   'P 1'
#
loop_
_entity.id
_entity.type
_entity.pdbx_description
1 polymer ?
#
loop_
_entity_poly.entity_id
_entity_poly.type
_entity_poly.pdbx_seq_one_letter_code
_entity_poly.pdbx_strand_id
1 'polypeptide(L)'
;MRCTEPNAHWKDFHENPMTHSEAHYLMTIYDLGSARANDLVKALNIAAPTVSQALKSLVKKGWLLQNSDKSFSLKPERKEIVAQIETNKALLMDFFVTQLGLQKNIADRDSCKIEHLLSPEAAVALEDFLHEQHTQKQKKGGLPVLN
;
A
#
# COMPACT_ATOMS: atom_id res chain seq x y z
N MET A 1 -8.46 -21.26 -15.87
CA MET A 1 -7.31 -20.64 -16.56
C MET A 1 -6.07 -21.00 -15.75
N ARG A 2 -5.19 -21.90 -16.23
CA ARG A 2 -3.92 -22.20 -15.56
C ARG A 2 -2.83 -21.36 -16.24
N CYS A 3 -1.96 -20.75 -15.44
CA CYS A 3 -0.83 -19.96 -15.92
C CYS A 3 0.27 -20.88 -16.50
N THR A 4 -0.01 -21.53 -17.63
CA THR A 4 0.89 -22.47 -18.33
C THR A 4 1.49 -21.91 -19.62
N GLU A 5 1.31 -20.62 -19.90
CA GLU A 5 1.83 -19.96 -21.10
C GLU A 5 3.31 -19.52 -20.93
N PRO A 6 4.08 -19.35 -22.02
CA PRO A 6 5.53 -19.12 -22.00
C PRO A 6 5.99 -17.81 -21.31
N ASN A 7 5.07 -16.87 -21.09
CA ASN A 7 5.30 -15.64 -20.31
C ASN A 7 4.66 -15.78 -18.93
N ALA A 8 5.28 -16.61 -18.08
CA ALA A 8 4.77 -16.92 -16.76
C ALA A 8 5.09 -15.80 -15.75
N HIS A 9 4.46 -14.63 -15.91
CA HIS A 9 4.63 -13.47 -15.01
C HIS A 9 4.40 -13.78 -13.53
N TRP A 10 3.66 -14.83 -13.22
CA TRP A 10 3.47 -15.30 -11.85
C TRP A 10 4.75 -15.82 -11.17
N LYS A 11 5.83 -16.09 -11.93
CA LYS A 11 7.15 -16.48 -11.41
C LYS A 11 8.12 -15.30 -11.27
N ASP A 12 7.75 -14.13 -11.78
CA ASP A 12 8.62 -12.95 -11.81
C ASP A 12 8.60 -12.21 -10.46
N PHE A 13 8.62 -12.95 -9.35
CA PHE A 13 8.61 -12.41 -7.97
C PHE A 13 9.75 -11.42 -7.70
N HIS A 14 10.82 -11.50 -8.49
CA HIS A 14 12.00 -10.64 -8.39
C HIS A 14 11.73 -9.23 -8.93
N GLU A 15 10.68 -9.05 -9.73
CA GLU A 15 10.25 -7.74 -10.25
C GLU A 15 9.43 -6.95 -9.21
N ASN A 16 8.94 -7.60 -8.15
CA ASN A 16 8.23 -6.90 -7.08
C ASN A 16 9.21 -5.99 -6.32
N PRO A 17 8.94 -4.68 -6.22
CA PRO A 17 9.87 -3.73 -5.61
C PRO A 17 10.10 -4.00 -4.12
N MET A 18 9.10 -4.58 -3.46
CA MET A 18 9.18 -4.99 -2.06
C MET A 18 8.16 -6.09 -1.74
N THR A 19 8.40 -6.79 -0.64
CA THR A 19 7.43 -7.72 -0.06
C THR A 19 6.33 -6.97 0.71
N HIS A 20 5.19 -7.63 0.91
CA HIS A 20 4.10 -7.10 1.74
C HIS A 20 4.57 -6.65 3.13
N SER A 21 5.34 -7.49 3.84
CA SER A 21 5.86 -7.13 5.16
C SER A 21 6.76 -5.89 5.11
N GLU A 22 7.64 -5.79 4.11
CA GLU A 22 8.51 -4.62 3.93
C GLU A 22 7.71 -3.34 3.73
N ALA A 23 6.65 -3.36 2.92
CA ALA A 23 5.75 -2.23 2.75
C ALA A 23 5.18 -1.76 4.10
N HIS A 24 4.72 -2.67 4.96
CA HIS A 24 4.20 -2.33 6.28
C HIS A 24 5.24 -1.76 7.24
N TYR A 25 6.48 -2.25 7.21
CA TYR A 25 7.56 -1.61 7.97
C TYR A 25 7.80 -0.17 7.50
N LEU A 26 7.83 0.07 6.19
CA LEU A 26 8.08 1.39 5.63
C LEU A 26 6.93 2.36 5.91
N MET A 27 5.67 1.95 5.72
CA MET A 27 4.49 2.76 6.08
C MET A 27 4.49 3.12 7.57
N THR A 28 4.73 2.14 8.46
CA THR A 28 4.74 2.42 9.91
C THR A 28 5.85 3.40 10.30
N ILE A 29 7.03 3.31 9.68
CA ILE A 29 8.12 4.26 9.92
C ILE A 29 7.77 5.65 9.36
N TYR A 30 7.09 5.71 8.22
CA TYR A 30 6.61 6.95 7.61
C TYR A 30 5.62 7.67 8.53
N ASP A 31 4.60 6.94 9.02
CA ASP A 31 3.56 7.46 9.90
C ASP A 31 4.14 8.03 11.20
N LEU A 32 5.15 7.35 11.76
CA LEU A 32 5.84 7.78 12.98
C LEU A 32 6.90 8.87 12.71
N GLY A 33 7.21 9.16 11.45
CA GLY A 33 8.32 10.00 11.00
C GLY A 33 9.71 9.38 11.21
N SER A 34 9.92 8.74 12.37
CA SER A 34 11.05 7.87 12.67
C SER A 34 10.66 6.87 13.77
N ALA A 35 11.24 5.68 13.76
CA ALA A 35 10.89 4.63 14.73
C ALA A 35 12.11 3.87 15.23
N ARG A 36 12.14 3.50 16.51
CA ARG A 36 13.07 2.51 17.05
C ARG A 36 12.48 1.11 16.89
N ALA A 37 13.31 0.08 17.00
CA ALA A 37 12.87 -1.31 16.90
C ALA A 37 11.71 -1.63 17.86
N ASN A 38 11.73 -1.11 19.09
CA ASN A 38 10.66 -1.33 20.07
C ASN A 38 9.33 -0.67 19.67
N ASP A 39 9.36 0.45 18.93
CA ASP A 39 8.14 1.09 18.44
C ASP A 39 7.48 0.21 17.38
N LEU A 40 8.29 -0.39 16.51
CA LEU A 40 7.82 -1.33 15.47
C LEU A 40 7.33 -2.66 16.03
N VAL A 41 7.98 -3.19 17.07
CA VAL A 41 7.50 -4.37 17.81
C VAL A 41 6.06 -4.15 18.29
N LYS A 42 5.78 -2.97 18.87
CA LYS A 42 4.46 -2.63 19.39
C LYS A 42 3.46 -2.34 18.27
N ALA A 43 3.84 -1.51 17.30
CA ALA A 43 2.95 -1.08 16.23
C ALA A 43 2.53 -2.23 15.31
N LEU A 44 3.47 -3.12 14.95
CA LEU A 44 3.20 -4.24 14.05
C LEU A 44 2.84 -5.54 14.79
N ASN A 45 3.00 -5.57 16.12
CA ASN A 45 2.82 -6.77 16.95
C ASN A 45 3.68 -7.96 16.45
N ILE A 46 4.97 -7.70 16.19
CA ILE A 46 5.94 -8.66 15.67
C ILE A 46 7.09 -8.85 16.66
N ALA A 47 7.63 -10.07 16.76
CA ALA A 47 8.75 -10.40 17.63
C ALA A 47 10.02 -9.56 17.32
N ALA A 48 10.71 -9.11 18.37
CA ALA A 48 11.90 -8.26 18.25
C ALA A 48 13.04 -8.81 17.36
N PRO A 49 13.36 -10.12 17.35
CA PRO A 49 14.35 -10.67 16.43
C PRO A 49 13.96 -10.49 14.95
N THR A 50 12.68 -10.66 14.63
CA THR A 50 12.14 -10.48 13.28
C THR A 50 12.20 -9.01 12.86
N VAL A 51 11.80 -8.09 13.74
CA VAL A 51 11.92 -6.64 13.49
C VAL A 51 13.39 -6.26 13.24
N SER A 52 14.31 -6.77 14.05
CA SER A 52 15.73 -6.49 13.92
C SER A 52 16.30 -7.00 12.58
N GLN A 53 15.85 -8.17 12.12
CA GLN A 53 16.24 -8.72 10.83
C GLN A 53 15.67 -7.89 9.67
N ALA A 54 14.39 -7.50 9.73
CA ALA A 54 13.74 -6.67 8.73
C ALA A 54 14.41 -5.30 8.58
N LEU A 55 14.68 -4.61 9.69
CA LEU A 55 15.38 -3.32 9.70
C LEU A 55 16.77 -3.41 9.06
N LYS A 56 17.55 -4.44 9.39
CA LYS A 56 18.86 -4.66 8.76
C LYS A 56 18.74 -4.87 7.25
N SER A 57 17.74 -5.64 6.80
CA SER A 57 17.47 -5.86 5.38
C SER A 57 17.10 -4.55 4.67
N LEU A 58 16.18 -3.77 5.24
CA LEU A 58 15.71 -2.51 4.66
C LEU A 58 16.81 -1.44 4.60
N VAL A 59 17.70 -1.37 5.60
CA VAL A 59 18.91 -0.53 5.54
C VAL A 59 19.84 -1.00 4.42
N LYS A 60 20.11 -2.32 4.32
CA LYS A 60 20.98 -2.88 3.27
C LYS A 60 20.43 -2.63 1.86
N LYS A 61 19.11 -2.73 1.68
CA LYS A 61 18.40 -2.41 0.43
C LYS A 61 18.34 -0.90 0.14
N GLY A 62 18.75 -0.06 1.10
CA GLY A 62 18.77 1.39 0.95
C GLY A 62 17.39 2.04 1.03
N TRP A 63 16.45 1.44 1.77
CA TRP A 63 15.14 2.04 2.04
C TRP A 63 15.16 2.98 3.26
N LEU A 64 15.97 2.64 4.26
CA LEU A 64 16.02 3.33 5.55
C LEU A 64 17.39 3.97 5.81
N LEU A 65 17.37 5.03 6.62
CA LEU A 65 18.53 5.60 7.31
C LEU A 65 18.48 5.19 8.77
N GLN A 66 19.62 4.80 9.33
CA GLN A 66 19.77 4.65 10.78
C GLN A 66 20.32 5.97 11.34
N ASN A 67 19.53 6.62 12.20
CA ASN A 67 19.87 7.87 12.82
C ASN A 67 20.86 7.67 13.99
N SER A 68 21.50 8.75 14.44
CA SER A 68 22.47 8.72 15.54
C SER A 68 21.87 8.24 16.87
N ASP A 69 20.57 8.46 17.09
CA ASP A 69 19.82 8.04 18.26
C ASP A 69 19.29 6.58 18.16
N LYS A 70 19.75 5.83 17.15
CA LYS A 70 19.33 4.46 16.83
C LYS A 70 17.89 4.32 16.35
N SER A 71 17.16 5.41 16.07
CA SER A 71 15.91 5.35 15.31
C SER A 71 16.18 5.13 13.83
N PHE A 72 15.15 4.70 13.11
CA PHE A 72 15.16 4.50 11.67
C PHE A 72 14.18 5.46 11.02
N SER A 73 14.59 6.09 9.93
CA SER A 73 13.73 6.96 9.12
C SER A 73 13.78 6.55 7.66
N LEU A 74 12.74 6.87 6.91
CA LEU A 74 12.76 6.68 5.47
C LEU A 74 13.80 7.59 4.83
N LYS A 75 14.53 7.04 3.86
CA LYS A 75 15.32 7.88 2.97
C LYS A 75 14.40 8.84 2.20
N PRO A 76 14.79 10.11 2.00
CA PRO A 76 13.97 11.09 1.29
C PRO A 76 13.48 10.60 -0.07
N GLU A 77 14.35 9.96 -0.86
CA GLU A 77 14.04 9.42 -2.19
C GLU A 77 13.07 8.23 -2.19
N ARG A 78 12.68 7.73 -1.01
CA ARG A 78 11.77 6.59 -0.85
C ARG A 78 10.40 6.97 -0.31
N LYS A 79 10.18 8.26 0.01
CA LYS A 79 8.87 8.71 0.51
C LYS A 79 7.77 8.56 -0.53
N GLU A 80 8.09 8.80 -1.80
CA GLU A 80 7.13 8.71 -2.91
C GLU A 80 6.54 7.30 -3.07
N ILE A 81 7.36 6.24 -2.94
CA ILE A 81 6.84 4.88 -3.04
C ILE A 81 5.88 4.53 -1.90
N VAL A 82 6.11 5.05 -0.69
CA VAL A 82 5.23 4.79 0.46
C VAL A 82 3.91 5.53 0.28
N ALA A 83 3.97 6.79 -0.14
CA ALA A 83 2.78 7.56 -0.48
C ALA A 83 1.98 6.91 -1.63
N GLN A 84 2.65 6.31 -2.61
CA GLN A 84 2.00 5.56 -3.68
C GLN A 84 1.27 4.33 -3.14
N ILE A 85 1.91 3.56 -2.24
CA ILE A 85 1.29 2.37 -1.62
C ILE A 85 0.04 2.75 -0.82
N GLU A 86 0.09 3.83 -0.04
CA GLU A 86 -1.06 4.34 0.69
C GLU A 86 -2.19 4.79 -0.24
N THR A 87 -1.84 5.50 -1.32
CA THR A 87 -2.79 5.93 -2.36
C THR A 87 -3.44 4.72 -3.02
N ASN A 88 -2.65 3.71 -3.41
CA ASN A 88 -3.15 2.47 -3.97
C ASN A 88 -4.16 1.79 -3.04
N LYS A 89 -3.84 1.70 -1.73
CA LYS A 89 -4.75 1.13 -0.73
C LYS A 89 -6.08 1.88 -0.70
N ALA A 90 -6.05 3.22 -0.75
CA ALA A 90 -7.24 4.06 -0.75
C ALA A 90 -8.09 3.91 -2.02
N LEU A 91 -7.47 3.88 -3.20
CA LEU A 91 -8.16 3.64 -4.47
C LEU A 91 -8.84 2.27 -4.49
N LEU A 92 -8.13 1.23 -4.07
CA LEU A 92 -8.67 -0.11 -3.97
C LEU A 92 -9.80 -0.21 -2.93
N MET A 93 -9.70 0.52 -1.81
CA MET A 93 -10.80 0.65 -0.83
C MET A 93 -12.06 1.20 -1.46
N ASP A 94 -11.94 2.35 -2.12
CA ASP A 94 -13.08 2.99 -2.76
C ASP A 94 -13.67 2.07 -3.82
N PHE A 95 -12.86 1.51 -4.70
CA PHE A 95 -13.32 0.59 -5.73
C PHE A 95 -14.08 -0.62 -5.16
N PHE A 96 -13.51 -1.32 -4.19
CA PHE A 96 -14.14 -2.49 -3.58
C PHE A 96 -15.46 -2.16 -2.88
N VAL A 97 -15.55 -1.01 -2.21
CA VAL A 97 -16.78 -0.64 -1.49
C VAL A 97 -17.81 -0.04 -2.45
N THR A 98 -17.44 0.93 -3.27
CA THR A 98 -18.41 1.74 -4.02
C THR A 98 -18.79 1.16 -5.37
N GLN A 99 -17.94 0.30 -5.95
CA GLN A 99 -18.17 -0.30 -7.27
C GLN A 99 -18.51 -1.79 -7.17
N LEU A 100 -17.85 -2.52 -6.27
CA LEU A 100 -18.14 -3.94 -6.05
C LEU A 100 -19.10 -4.22 -4.89
N GLY A 101 -19.39 -3.24 -4.03
CA GLY A 101 -20.33 -3.40 -2.92
C GLY A 101 -19.80 -4.30 -1.79
N LEU A 102 -18.48 -4.46 -1.67
CA LEU A 102 -17.89 -5.26 -0.60
C LEU A 102 -18.07 -4.58 0.76
N GLN A 103 -18.20 -5.41 1.81
CA GLN A 103 -18.14 -4.92 3.18
C GLN A 103 -16.76 -4.34 3.48
N LYS A 104 -16.71 -3.25 4.26
CA LYS A 104 -15.49 -2.49 4.55
C LYS A 104 -14.35 -3.35 5.10
N ASN A 105 -14.63 -4.35 5.94
CA ASN A 105 -13.63 -5.25 6.49
C ASN A 105 -13.00 -6.19 5.44
N ILE A 106 -13.81 -6.69 4.49
CA ILE A 106 -13.32 -7.52 3.38
C ILE A 106 -12.49 -6.65 2.44
N ALA A 107 -13.03 -5.48 2.11
CA ALA A 107 -12.32 -4.49 1.33
C ALA A 107 -10.94 -4.23 1.97
N ASP A 108 -10.88 -3.78 3.23
CA ASP A 108 -9.62 -3.42 3.93
C ASP A 108 -8.60 -4.55 3.89
N ARG A 109 -9.03 -5.77 4.21
CA ARG A 109 -8.17 -6.96 4.18
C ARG A 109 -7.60 -7.21 2.78
N ASP A 110 -8.41 -7.07 1.74
CA ASP A 110 -8.02 -7.45 0.39
C ASP A 110 -7.24 -6.34 -0.32
N SER A 111 -7.52 -5.05 -0.08
CA SER A 111 -6.66 -3.98 -0.59
C SER A 111 -5.29 -3.99 0.08
N CYS A 112 -5.25 -4.30 1.38
CA CYS A 112 -4.01 -4.41 2.13
C CYS A 112 -3.09 -5.55 1.64
N LYS A 113 -3.57 -6.46 0.77
CA LYS A 113 -2.73 -7.53 0.24
C LYS A 113 -2.09 -7.18 -1.11
N ILE A 114 -2.63 -6.20 -1.81
CA ILE A 114 -2.33 -5.95 -3.23
C ILE A 114 -1.88 -4.52 -3.50
N GLU A 115 -2.01 -3.61 -2.54
CA GLU A 115 -1.66 -2.19 -2.67
C GLU A 115 -0.21 -1.98 -3.10
N HIS A 116 0.71 -2.80 -2.60
CA HIS A 116 2.13 -2.76 -2.92
C HIS A 116 2.50 -3.45 -4.25
N LEU A 117 1.53 -4.10 -4.89
CA LEU A 117 1.66 -4.79 -6.17
C LEU A 117 1.01 -4.00 -7.31
N LEU A 118 0.20 -3.00 -7.00
CA LEU A 118 -0.50 -2.20 -8.00
C LEU A 118 0.51 -1.28 -8.70
N SER A 119 0.65 -1.44 -10.01
CA SER A 119 1.56 -0.61 -10.81
C SER A 119 1.07 0.84 -10.87
N PRO A 120 1.96 1.81 -11.14
CA PRO A 120 1.57 3.21 -11.31
C PRO A 120 0.49 3.40 -12.40
N GLU A 121 0.61 2.69 -13.53
CA GLU A 121 -0.35 2.76 -14.64
C GLU A 121 -1.73 2.24 -14.23
N ALA A 122 -1.77 1.14 -13.47
CA ALA A 122 -3.01 0.59 -12.96
C ALA A 122 -3.64 1.50 -11.89
N ALA A 123 -2.83 2.15 -11.06
CA ALA A 123 -3.30 3.11 -10.07
C ALA A 123 -3.95 4.33 -10.72
N VAL A 124 -3.30 4.93 -11.73
CA VAL A 124 -3.85 6.07 -12.49
C VAL A 124 -5.16 5.69 -13.18
N ALA A 125 -5.19 4.56 -13.89
CA ALA A 125 -6.41 4.11 -14.56
C ALA A 125 -7.56 3.84 -13.58
N LEU A 126 -7.26 3.33 -12.38
CA LEU A 126 -8.25 3.10 -11.33
C LEU A 126 -8.77 4.43 -10.75
N GLU A 127 -7.90 5.40 -10.53
CA GLU A 127 -8.26 6.74 -10.07
C GLU A 127 -9.18 7.44 -11.08
N ASP A 128 -8.80 7.46 -12.36
CA ASP A 128 -9.62 8.04 -13.44
C ASP A 128 -11.00 7.39 -13.50
N PHE A 129 -11.04 6.05 -13.44
CA PHE A 129 -12.29 5.30 -13.41
C PHE A 129 -13.18 5.70 -12.23
N LEU A 130 -12.64 5.77 -11.02
CA LEU A 130 -13.39 6.13 -9.82
C LEU A 130 -13.92 7.57 -9.89
N HIS A 131 -13.09 8.50 -10.37
CA HIS A 131 -13.47 9.90 -10.56
C HIS A 131 -14.67 10.03 -11.51
N GLU A 132 -14.66 9.30 -12.63
CA GLU A 132 -15.80 9.24 -13.55
C GLU A 132 -17.05 8.66 -12.89
N GLN A 133 -16.93 7.52 -12.20
CA GLN A 133 -18.08 6.87 -11.55
C GLN A 133 -18.71 7.75 -10.46
N HIS A 134 -17.89 8.45 -9.68
CA HIS A 134 -18.37 9.37 -8.65
C HIS A 134 -19.08 10.58 -9.26
N THR A 135 -18.54 11.14 -10.34
CA THR A 135 -19.15 12.25 -11.08
C THR A 135 -20.51 11.85 -11.67
N GLN A 136 -20.63 10.64 -12.23
CA GLN A 136 -21.89 10.15 -12.79
C GLN A 136 -22.94 9.86 -11.71
N LYS A 137 -22.54 9.34 -10.54
CA LYS A 137 -23.44 9.14 -9.39
C LYS A 137 -24.01 10.47 -8.88
N GLN A 138 -23.20 11.54 -8.82
CA GLN A 138 -23.66 12.87 -8.42
C GLN A 138 -24.69 13.45 -9.40
N LYS A 139 -24.50 13.25 -10.71
CA LYS A 139 -25.47 13.68 -11.73
C LYS A 139 -26.79 12.91 -11.69
N LYS A 140 -26.77 11.62 -11.33
CA LYS A 140 -27.99 10.81 -11.17
C LYS A 140 -28.71 11.04 -9.83
N GLY A 141 -28.00 11.51 -8.80
CA GLY A 141 -28.58 11.89 -7.50
C GLY A 141 -29.17 13.31 -7.45
N GLY A 142 -28.97 14.13 -8.49
CA GLY A 142 -29.48 15.50 -8.59
C GLY A 142 -30.51 15.70 -9.70
N LEU A 143 -31.80 15.45 -9.43
CA LEU A 143 -32.95 16.06 -10.13
C LEU A 143 -34.16 16.10 -9.16
N PRO A 144 -35.10 17.06 -9.33
CA PRO A 144 -35.34 18.17 -8.43
C PRO A 144 -36.48 17.87 -7.44
N VAL A 145 -36.40 18.42 -6.23
CA VAL A 145 -37.61 18.60 -5.43
C VAL A 145 -38.39 19.74 -6.06
N LEU A 146 -39.34 19.40 -6.92
CA LEU A 146 -40.46 20.28 -7.25
C LEU A 146 -41.48 20.12 -6.11
N ASN A 147 -41.60 21.16 -5.31
CA ASN A 147 -42.86 21.80 -4.89
C ASN A 147 -42.54 23.11 -4.19
#